data_AF-A0A2H0AZ97-F1
#
_entry.id   AF-A0A2H0AZ97-F1
#
_cell.length_a   1.000
_cell.length_b   1.000
_cell.length_c   1.000
_cell.angle_alpha   90.00
_cell.angle_beta   90.00
_cell.angle_gamma   90.00
#
_symmetry.space_group_name_H-M   'P 1'
#
loop_
_entity.id
_entity.type
_entity.pdbx_description
1 polymer ?
#
loop_
_entity_poly.entity_id
_entity_poly.type
_entity_poly.pdbx_seq_one_letter_code
_entity_poly.pdbx_strand_id
1 'polypeptide(L)'
;MLKCLKLVNYRNHKNFELELSEITVLIGKNGVGKTNILEAIGVLSYGRSFRGENRFELINFAASYARVAGDELEVFIQRRPRLMFQMKERGVKRKIADFVGILPSVIFSPETIAIITGEPKERRRFLDIVISQKNHKYLQALLDYKKVLIQRNNLLKMIQERRRL
;
A
#
# COMPACT_ATOMS: atom_id res chain seq x y z
N MET A 1 9.32 -8.79 -13.68
CA MET A 1 10.41 -7.99 -13.08
C MET A 1 10.11 -6.54 -13.38
N LEU A 2 10.14 -5.67 -12.37
CA LEU A 2 9.87 -4.24 -12.56
C LEU A 2 11.05 -3.58 -13.28
N LYS A 3 10.82 -2.95 -14.44
CA LYS A 3 11.90 -2.31 -15.24
C LYS A 3 11.92 -0.80 -15.11
N CYS A 4 10.77 -0.16 -14.95
CA CYS A 4 10.69 1.27 -14.76
C CYS A 4 9.79 1.64 -13.58
N LEU A 5 10.11 2.74 -12.92
CA LEU A 5 9.28 3.33 -11.87
C LEU A 5 9.17 4.83 -12.11
N LYS A 6 7.94 5.33 -12.09
CA LYS A 6 7.61 6.75 -12.24
C LYS A 6 6.75 7.21 -11.08
N LEU A 7 7.15 8.31 -10.44
CA LEU A 7 6.46 8.90 -9.30
C LEU A 7 6.09 10.34 -9.64
N VAL A 8 4.81 10.68 -9.45
CA VAL A 8 4.32 12.05 -9.57
C VAL A 8 3.63 12.42 -8.27
N ASN A 9 4.06 13.51 -7.65
CA ASN A 9 3.53 14.03 -6.39
C ASN A 9 3.43 12.99 -5.26
N TYR A 10 4.35 12.03 -5.22
CA TYR A 10 4.37 10.95 -4.24
C TYR A 10 5.35 11.26 -3.11
N ARG A 11 4.86 11.39 -1.87
CA ARG A 11 5.66 11.81 -0.70
C ARG A 11 6.47 13.08 -1.03
N ASN A 12 7.79 13.02 -0.96
CA ASN A 12 8.69 14.12 -1.28
C ASN A 12 9.09 14.19 -2.78
N HIS A 13 8.68 13.24 -3.62
CA HIS A 13 8.97 13.20 -5.05
C HIS A 13 7.88 13.92 -5.85
N LYS A 14 8.20 15.09 -6.43
CA LYS A 14 7.27 15.83 -7.31
C LYS A 14 7.16 15.18 -8.69
N ASN A 15 8.30 14.89 -9.30
CA ASN A 15 8.43 14.11 -10.52
C ASN A 15 9.75 13.33 -10.42
N PHE A 16 9.70 12.02 -10.53
CA PHE A 16 10.85 11.15 -10.41
C PHE A 16 10.67 9.94 -11.33
N GLU A 17 11.70 9.62 -12.10
CA GLU A 17 11.74 8.43 -12.94
C GLU A 17 13.02 7.64 -12.63
N LEU A 18 12.91 6.32 -12.62
CA LEU A 18 14.01 5.40 -12.37
C LEU A 18 13.86 4.16 -13.25
N GLU A 19 14.93 3.85 -13.98
CA GLU A 19 15.10 2.55 -14.62
C GLU A 19 15.75 1.58 -13.63
N LEU A 20 15.16 0.40 -13.52
CA LEU A 20 15.55 -0.65 -12.60
C LEU A 20 16.23 -1.77 -13.39
N SER A 21 17.42 -2.14 -12.95
CA SER A 21 18.10 -3.37 -13.33
C SER A 21 17.82 -4.47 -12.30
N GLU A 22 18.37 -5.67 -12.52
CA GLU A 22 18.28 -6.77 -11.54
C GLU A 22 18.76 -6.37 -10.14
N ILE A 23 19.83 -5.56 -10.08
CA ILE A 23 20.38 -4.99 -8.84
C ILE A 23 20.46 -3.49 -8.99
N THR A 24 19.58 -2.78 -8.29
CA THR A 24 19.55 -1.32 -8.26
C THR A 24 19.97 -0.82 -6.88
N VAL A 25 21.01 0.02 -6.82
CA VAL A 25 21.53 0.59 -5.56
C VAL A 25 21.14 2.07 -5.47
N LEU A 26 20.42 2.44 -4.40
CA LEU A 26 19.99 3.82 -4.15
C LEU A 26 20.93 4.51 -3.14
N ILE A 27 21.74 5.46 -3.61
CA ILE A 27 22.73 6.19 -2.80
C ILE A 27 22.29 7.66 -2.62
N GLY A 28 22.67 8.27 -1.51
CA GLY A 28 22.27 9.65 -1.16
C GLY A 28 22.23 9.89 0.35
N LYS A 29 22.00 11.14 0.76
CA LYS A 29 21.87 11.50 2.18
C LYS A 29 20.59 10.94 2.80
N ASN A 30 20.52 10.90 4.12
CA ASN A 30 19.27 10.57 4.81
C ASN A 30 18.18 11.62 4.50
N GLY A 31 16.92 11.20 4.44
CA GLY A 31 15.79 12.09 4.18
C GLY A 31 15.53 12.46 2.71
N VAL A 32 16.42 12.08 1.77
CA VAL A 32 16.22 12.38 0.33
C VAL A 32 15.08 11.60 -0.32
N GLY A 33 14.53 10.58 0.35
CA GLY A 33 13.35 9.84 -0.13
C GLY A 33 13.66 8.47 -0.72
N LYS A 34 14.83 7.87 -0.47
CA LYS A 34 15.15 6.50 -0.91
C LYS A 34 14.11 5.48 -0.45
N THR A 35 13.72 5.54 0.82
CA THR A 35 12.70 4.64 1.37
C THR A 35 11.31 4.92 0.79
N ASN A 36 11.05 6.13 0.28
CA ASN A 36 9.79 6.43 -0.42
C ASN A 36 9.76 5.73 -1.78
N ILE A 37 10.90 5.54 -2.44
CA ILE A 37 11.01 4.74 -3.67
C ILE A 37 10.64 3.27 -3.37
N LEU A 38 11.18 2.70 -2.29
CA LEU A 38 10.81 1.35 -1.83
C LEU A 38 9.32 1.27 -1.45
N GLU A 39 8.79 2.29 -0.79
CA GLU A 39 7.36 2.39 -0.43
C GLU A 39 6.47 2.40 -1.67
N ALA A 40 6.88 3.10 -2.73
CA ALA A 40 6.15 3.14 -3.99
C ALA A 40 6.08 1.76 -4.66
N ILE A 41 7.18 0.99 -4.64
CA ILE A 41 7.20 -0.39 -5.16
C ILE A 41 6.24 -1.28 -4.35
N GLY A 42 6.23 -1.16 -3.01
CA GLY A 42 5.28 -1.88 -2.16
C GLY A 42 3.82 -1.51 -2.46
N VAL A 43 3.55 -0.23 -2.74
CA VAL A 43 2.22 0.25 -3.16
C VAL A 43 1.81 -0.36 -4.51
N LEU A 44 2.71 -0.45 -5.49
CA LEU A 44 2.45 -1.15 -6.77
C LEU A 44 2.24 -2.65 -6.59
N SER A 45 2.87 -3.26 -5.59
CA SER A 45 2.82 -4.70 -5.36
C SER A 45 1.54 -5.15 -4.64
N TYR A 46 1.19 -4.46 -3.54
CA TYR A 46 0.10 -4.89 -2.65
C TYR A 46 -0.85 -3.75 -2.24
N GLY A 47 -0.81 -2.60 -2.93
CA GLY A 47 -1.83 -1.54 -2.85
C GLY A 47 -1.84 -0.72 -1.55
N ARG A 48 -0.80 -0.84 -0.71
CA ARG A 48 -0.69 -0.10 0.55
C ARG A 48 0.75 0.21 0.92
N SER A 49 0.94 1.18 1.81
CA SER A 49 2.24 1.46 2.42
C SER A 49 2.59 0.41 3.49
N PHE A 50 3.88 0.14 3.65
CA PHE A 50 4.39 -0.62 4.79
C PHE A 50 4.48 0.23 6.07
N ARG A 51 4.61 1.55 5.97
CA ARG A 51 4.76 2.48 7.11
C ARG A 51 3.45 2.83 7.81
N GLY A 52 2.34 2.88 7.07
CA GLY A 52 1.07 3.34 7.62
C GLY A 52 -0.14 2.97 6.77
N GLU A 53 -1.33 3.15 7.33
CA GLU A 53 -2.60 2.81 6.66
C GLU A 53 -3.20 4.00 5.89
N ASN A 54 -2.85 5.24 6.25
CA ASN A 54 -3.42 6.43 5.64
C ASN A 54 -2.83 6.68 4.24
N ARG A 55 -3.60 6.33 3.21
CA ARG A 55 -3.21 6.48 1.82
C ARG A 55 -3.02 7.94 1.40
N PHE A 56 -3.64 8.90 2.08
CA PHE A 56 -3.51 10.32 1.73
C PHE A 56 -2.17 10.92 2.15
N GLU A 57 -1.47 10.29 3.10
CA GLU A 57 -0.10 10.68 3.46
C GLU A 57 0.92 10.33 2.38
N LEU A 58 0.53 9.51 1.41
CA LEU A 58 1.33 9.21 0.23
C LEU A 58 1.34 10.37 -0.77
N ILE A 59 0.38 11.30 -0.67
CA ILE A 59 0.31 12.47 -1.53
C ILE A 59 1.25 13.55 -0.99
N ASN A 60 2.03 14.16 -1.88
CA ASN A 60 2.84 15.33 -1.55
C ASN A 60 1.95 16.42 -0.93
N PHE A 61 2.43 17.06 0.15
CA PHE A 61 1.65 18.03 0.90
C PHE A 61 1.08 19.18 0.03
N ALA A 62 1.86 19.62 -0.96
CA ALA A 62 1.48 20.70 -1.87
C ALA A 62 0.62 20.24 -3.07
N ALA A 63 0.25 18.95 -3.14
CA ALA A 63 -0.49 18.37 -4.25
C ALA A 63 -1.88 17.86 -3.83
N SER A 64 -2.75 17.72 -4.82
CA SER A 64 -4.11 17.16 -4.66
C SER A 64 -4.18 15.66 -5.00
N TYR A 65 -3.16 15.13 -5.68
CA TYR A 65 -3.07 13.75 -6.12
C TYR A 65 -1.63 13.24 -6.12
N ALA A 66 -1.46 11.92 -6.14
CA ALA A 66 -0.21 11.23 -6.39
C ALA A 66 -0.44 10.11 -7.40
N ARG A 67 0.59 9.83 -8.20
CA ARG A 67 0.62 8.70 -9.13
C ARG A 67 1.92 7.94 -8.93
N VAL A 68 1.78 6.62 -8.81
CA VAL A 68 2.90 5.68 -8.85
C VAL A 68 2.65 4.79 -10.05
N ALA A 69 3.56 4.76 -11.01
CA ALA A 69 3.47 3.90 -12.17
C ALA A 69 4.74 3.06 -12.29
N GLY A 70 4.60 1.83 -12.76
CA GLY A 70 5.72 0.95 -13.02
C GLY A 70 5.34 -0.10 -14.05
N ASP A 71 6.07 -0.12 -15.16
CA ASP A 71 5.74 -0.90 -16.36
C ASP A 71 4.26 -0.71 -16.75
N GLU A 72 3.45 -1.77 -16.67
CA GLU A 72 2.01 -1.76 -17.01
C GLU A 72 1.10 -1.45 -15.81
N LEU A 73 1.66 -1.26 -14.61
CA LEU A 73 0.91 -1.05 -13.38
C LEU A 73 0.87 0.43 -12.99
N GLU A 74 -0.26 0.86 -12.47
CA GLU A 74 -0.46 2.21 -11.97
C GLU A 74 -1.33 2.22 -10.72
N VAL A 75 -0.91 3.00 -9.72
CA VAL A 75 -1.72 3.39 -8.56
C VAL A 75 -1.91 4.90 -8.59
N PHE A 76 -3.16 5.34 -8.56
CA PHE A 76 -3.54 6.74 -8.53
C PHE A 76 -4.31 7.04 -7.25
N ILE A 77 -3.88 8.09 -6.54
CA ILE A 77 -4.46 8.52 -5.26
C ILE A 77 -4.81 9.99 -5.38
N GLN A 78 -6.04 10.37 -5.05
CA GLN A 78 -6.50 11.75 -5.10
C GLN A 78 -7.24 12.11 -3.81
N ARG A 79 -6.94 13.29 -3.27
CA ARG A 79 -7.60 13.85 -2.09
C ARG A 79 -8.65 14.89 -2.46
N ARG A 80 -8.42 15.68 -3.52
CA ARG A 80 -9.33 16.75 -3.97
C ARG A 80 -9.52 16.71 -5.50
N PRO A 81 -10.73 16.98 -6.03
CA PRO A 81 -11.93 17.44 -5.33
C PRO A 81 -12.69 16.32 -4.60
N ARG A 82 -12.44 15.06 -4.95
CA ARG A 82 -13.03 13.89 -4.29
C ARG A 82 -11.94 12.88 -3.94
N LEU A 83 -12.15 12.16 -2.83
CA LEU A 83 -11.29 11.04 -2.44
C LEU A 83 -11.37 9.93 -3.50
N MET A 84 -10.23 9.59 -4.08
CA MET A 84 -10.12 8.56 -5.09
C MET A 84 -8.89 7.69 -4.84
N PHE A 85 -9.06 6.39 -4.97
CA PHE A 85 -7.98 5.42 -5.00
C PHE A 85 -8.26 4.43 -6.12
N GLN A 86 -7.39 4.38 -7.12
CA GLN A 86 -7.53 3.51 -8.27
C GLN A 86 -6.24 2.76 -8.51
N MET A 87 -6.39 1.54 -8.98
CA MET A 87 -5.29 0.71 -9.44
C MET A 87 -5.63 0.24 -10.84
N LYS A 88 -4.65 0.31 -11.73
CA LYS A 88 -4.82 -0.03 -13.13
C LYS A 88 -3.70 -0.94 -13.60
N GLU A 89 -4.05 -1.84 -14.49
CA GLU A 89 -3.13 -2.69 -15.22
C GLU A 89 -3.40 -2.45 -16.71
N ARG A 90 -2.37 -2.08 -17.48
CA ARG A 90 -2.48 -1.70 -18.91
C ARG A 90 -3.56 -0.64 -19.16
N GLY A 91 -3.68 0.32 -18.25
CA GLY A 91 -4.70 1.38 -18.31
C GLY A 91 -6.12 0.97 -17.88
N VAL A 92 -6.37 -0.32 -17.64
CA VAL A 92 -7.70 -0.83 -17.23
C VAL A 92 -7.78 -0.87 -15.71
N LYS A 93 -8.86 -0.33 -15.14
CA LYS A 93 -9.10 -0.34 -13.69
C LYS A 93 -9.29 -1.76 -13.17
N ARG A 94 -8.57 -2.10 -12.10
CA ARG A 94 -8.65 -3.40 -11.40
C ARG A 94 -9.17 -3.23 -9.97
N LYS A 95 -9.82 -4.26 -9.44
CA LYS A 95 -10.11 -4.34 -7.99
C LYS A 95 -8.81 -4.66 -7.25
N ILE A 96 -8.77 -4.37 -5.94
CA ILE A 96 -7.61 -4.71 -5.10
C ILE A 96 -7.28 -6.19 -5.20
N ALA A 97 -8.28 -7.05 -5.11
CA ALA A 97 -8.08 -8.50 -5.14
C ALA A 97 -7.43 -8.99 -6.44
N ASP A 98 -7.73 -8.34 -7.57
CA ASP A 98 -7.19 -8.71 -8.89
C ASP A 98 -5.82 -8.07 -9.18
N PHE A 99 -5.53 -6.94 -8.53
CA PHE A 99 -4.30 -6.19 -8.72
C PHE A 99 -3.14 -6.74 -7.87
N VAL A 100 -3.44 -7.16 -6.64
CA VAL A 100 -2.45 -7.73 -5.73
C VAL A 100 -1.94 -9.05 -6.30
N GLY A 101 -0.62 -9.18 -6.41
CA GLY A 101 0.05 -10.39 -6.93
C GLY A 101 0.55 -10.27 -8.37
N ILE A 102 0.17 -9.24 -9.13
CA ILE A 102 0.73 -9.01 -10.48
C ILE A 102 2.23 -8.68 -10.40
N LEU A 103 2.61 -7.87 -9.41
CA LEU A 103 4.00 -7.59 -9.06
C LEU A 103 4.30 -8.14 -7.67
N PRO A 104 4.69 -9.42 -7.52
CA PRO A 104 5.08 -9.96 -6.22
C PRO A 104 6.34 -9.26 -5.70
N SER A 105 6.31 -8.81 -4.44
CA SER A 105 7.47 -8.21 -3.78
C SER A 105 7.48 -8.49 -2.28
N VAL A 106 8.68 -8.46 -1.71
CA VAL A 106 8.90 -8.48 -0.26
C VAL A 106 9.84 -7.32 0.05
N ILE A 107 9.45 -6.51 1.03
CA ILE A 107 10.26 -5.39 1.50
C ILE A 107 10.90 -5.78 2.82
N PHE A 108 12.22 -5.64 2.86
CA PHE A 108 13.00 -5.70 4.08
C PHE A 108 13.40 -4.28 4.46
N SER A 109 13.05 -3.89 5.67
CA SER A 109 13.37 -2.57 6.23
C SER A 109 13.81 -2.73 7.68
N PRO A 110 14.48 -1.73 8.29
CA PRO A 110 14.82 -1.79 9.71
C PRO A 110 13.61 -2.06 10.62
N GLU A 111 12.43 -1.57 10.25
CA GLU A 111 11.18 -1.79 10.98
C GLU A 111 10.68 -3.24 10.90
N THR A 112 11.20 -4.04 9.96
CA THR A 112 10.84 -5.45 9.78
C THR A 112 11.25 -6.31 11.00
N ILE A 113 12.17 -5.84 11.85
CA ILE A 113 12.52 -6.50 13.12
C ILE A 113 11.31 -6.67 14.05
N ALA A 114 10.30 -5.80 13.93
CA ALA A 114 9.06 -5.88 14.71
C ALA A 114 8.24 -7.14 14.41
N ILE A 115 8.52 -7.86 13.31
CA ILE A 115 7.95 -9.17 13.07
C ILE A 115 8.44 -10.17 14.14
N ILE A 116 9.67 -10.04 14.62
CA ILE A 116 10.26 -10.96 15.61
C ILE A 116 9.95 -10.48 17.02
N THR A 117 10.24 -9.21 17.31
CA THR A 117 10.20 -8.66 18.67
C THR A 117 8.90 -7.95 19.03
N GLY A 118 8.08 -7.63 18.03
CA GLY A 118 6.90 -6.81 18.20
C GLY A 118 5.62 -7.59 18.49
N GLU A 119 4.50 -6.86 18.45
CA GLU A 119 3.20 -7.42 18.76
C GLU A 119 2.75 -8.47 17.73
N PRO A 120 1.85 -9.40 18.12
CA PRO A 120 1.23 -10.34 17.20
C PRO A 120 0.58 -9.69 15.96
N LYS A 121 0.20 -8.41 16.05
CA LYS A 121 -0.35 -7.63 14.94
C LYS A 121 0.62 -7.52 13.77
N GLU A 122 1.91 -7.27 14.02
CA GLU A 122 2.91 -7.09 12.96
C GLU A 122 3.19 -8.41 12.23
N ARG A 123 3.29 -9.52 12.96
CA ARG A 123 3.39 -10.87 12.39
C ARG A 123 2.21 -11.22 11.50
N ARG A 124 0.99 -11.00 11.99
CA ARG A 124 -0.24 -11.21 11.19
C ARG A 124 -0.25 -10.32 9.96
N ARG A 125 0.11 -9.04 10.09
CA ARG A 125 0.15 -8.11 8.97
C ARG A 125 1.14 -8.56 7.89
N PHE A 126 2.32 -9.03 8.27
CA PHE A 126 3.32 -9.56 7.35
C PHE A 126 2.81 -10.81 6.62
N LEU A 127 2.30 -11.80 7.36
CA LEU A 127 1.74 -13.04 6.78
C LEU A 127 0.56 -12.73 5.85
N ASP A 128 -0.35 -11.85 6.25
CA ASP A 128 -1.46 -11.39 5.41
C ASP A 128 -0.95 -10.89 4.05
N ILE A 129 0.12 -10.08 4.02
CA ILE A 129 0.70 -9.54 2.77
C ILE A 129 1.25 -10.66 1.90
N VAL A 130 2.09 -11.51 2.49
CA VAL A 130 2.82 -12.54 1.74
C VAL A 130 1.84 -13.55 1.13
N ILE A 131 0.87 -14.02 1.92
CA ILE A 131 -0.12 -15.01 1.46
C ILE A 131 -1.03 -14.38 0.39
N SER A 132 -1.48 -13.13 0.59
CA SER A 132 -2.40 -12.44 -0.33
C SER A 132 -1.82 -12.24 -1.72
N GLN A 133 -0.50 -12.13 -1.87
CA GLN A 133 0.16 -11.98 -3.17
C GLN A 133 0.11 -13.26 -4.02
N LYS A 134 -0.11 -14.44 -3.41
CA LYS A 134 -0.16 -15.73 -4.11
C LYS A 134 -1.54 -16.38 -4.07
N ASN A 135 -2.32 -16.13 -3.02
CA ASN A 135 -3.61 -16.76 -2.81
C ASN A 135 -4.74 -15.72 -2.82
N HIS A 136 -5.38 -15.59 -3.99
CA HIS A 136 -6.50 -14.67 -4.19
C HIS A 136 -7.71 -15.00 -3.29
N LYS A 137 -8.01 -16.29 -3.07
CA LYS A 137 -9.12 -16.71 -2.19
C LYS A 137 -8.88 -16.25 -0.76
N TYR A 138 -7.63 -16.36 -0.29
CA TYR A 138 -7.24 -15.85 1.02
C TYR A 138 -7.41 -14.33 1.12
N LEU A 139 -6.93 -13.58 0.11
CA LEU A 139 -7.09 -12.12 0.09
C LEU A 139 -8.57 -11.71 0.13
N GLN A 140 -9.42 -12.38 -0.64
CA GLN A 140 -10.85 -12.11 -0.64
C GLN A 140 -11.49 -12.39 0.74
N ALA A 141 -11.22 -13.56 1.31
CA ALA A 141 -11.68 -13.91 2.65
C ALA A 141 -11.18 -12.93 3.73
N LEU A 142 -9.94 -12.44 3.61
CA LEU A 142 -9.36 -11.46 4.53
C LEU A 142 -10.05 -10.10 4.44
N LEU A 143 -10.38 -9.64 3.23
CA LEU A 143 -11.12 -8.39 3.01
C LEU A 143 -12.54 -8.48 3.58
N ASP A 144 -13.23 -9.59 3.32
CA ASP A 144 -14.58 -9.83 3.84
C ASP A 144 -14.59 -9.94 5.36
N TYR A 145 -13.64 -10.68 5.93
CA TYR A 145 -13.45 -10.78 7.38
C TYR A 145 -13.25 -9.41 8.03
N LYS A 146 -12.37 -8.56 7.48
CA LYS A 146 -12.11 -7.20 8.00
C LYS A 146 -13.37 -6.34 7.94
N LYS A 147 -14.16 -6.44 6.86
CA LYS A 147 -15.43 -5.71 6.72
C LYS A 147 -16.44 -6.14 7.78
N VAL A 148 -16.66 -7.45 7.94
CA VAL A 148 -17.61 -8.00 8.93
C VAL A 148 -17.17 -7.68 10.36
N LEU A 149 -15.87 -7.73 10.65
CA LEU A 149 -15.33 -7.40 11.97
C LEU A 149 -15.66 -5.94 12.37
N ILE A 150 -15.49 -4.99 11.45
CA ILE A 150 -15.84 -3.58 11.69
C ILE A 150 -17.34 -3.43 11.96
N GLN A 151 -18.18 -4.06 11.13
CA GLN A 151 -19.64 -4.01 11.31
C GLN A 151 -20.07 -4.58 12.66
N ARG A 152 -19.52 -5.73 13.06
CA ARG A 152 -19.76 -6.35 14.37
C ARG A 152 -19.34 -5.42 15.51
N ASN A 153 -18.15 -4.83 15.44
CA ASN A 153 -17.66 -3.95 16.50
C ASN A 153 -18.50 -2.67 16.64
N ASN A 154 -18.99 -2.12 15.53
CA ASN A 154 -19.90 -0.97 15.55
C ASN A 154 -21.26 -1.33 16.16
N LEU A 155 -21.82 -2.49 15.78
CA LEU A 155 -23.07 -2.98 16.36
C LEU A 155 -22.95 -3.18 17.88
N LEU A 156 -21.85 -3.79 18.35
CA LEU A 156 -21.61 -3.98 19.79
C LEU A 156 -21.55 -2.66 20.56
N LYS A 157 -20.92 -1.62 19.98
CA LYS A 157 -20.90 -0.28 20.57
C LYS A 157 -22.30 0.32 20.66
N MET A 158 -23.10 0.23 19.59
CA MET A 158 -24.48 0.72 19.58
C MET A 158 -25.36 0.02 20.63
N ILE A 159 -25.18 -1.29 20.81
CA ILE A 159 -25.90 -2.05 21.85
C ILE A 159 -25.49 -1.57 23.26
N GLN A 160 -24.19 -1.31 23.47
CA GLN A 160 -23.68 -0.82 24.75
C GLN A 160 -24.21 0.60 25.08
N GLU A 161 -24.27 1.49 24.10
CA GLU A 161 -24.81 2.85 24.25
C GLU A 161 -26.31 2.81 24.58
N ARG A 162 -27.09 1.97 23.89
CA ARG A 162 -28.52 1.79 24.18
C ARG A 162 -28.82 1.21 25.56
N ARG A 163 -27.92 0.40 26.14
CA ARG A 163 -28.08 -0.17 27.50
C ARG A 163 -27.77 0.83 28.62
N ARG A 164 -27.14 1.97 28.30
CA ARG A 164 -26.80 3.03 29.26
C ARG A 164 -27.85 4.15 29.34
N LEU A 165 -28.78 4.18 28.38
CA LEU A 165 -29.98 5.03 28.38
C LEU A 165 -31.13 4.26 29.04
#